data_AF-A0A7K2JYR8-F1
#
_entry.id   AF-A0A7K2JYR8-F1
#
_cell.length_a   1.000
_cell.length_b   1.000
_cell.length_c   1.000
_cell.angle_alpha   90.00
_cell.angle_beta   90.00
_cell.angle_gamma   90.00
#
_symmetry.space_group_name_H-M   'P 1'
#
loop_
_entity.id
_entity.type
_entity.pdbx_description
1 polymer ?
#
loop_
_entity_poly.entity_id
_entity_poly.type
_entity_poly.pdbx_seq_one_letter_code
_entity_poly.pdbx_strand_id
1 'polypeptide(L)' 'MTVSDPVAGEAMCPYRLVLEHITSRWGVLVLIELLDRPHRFSELRRAVGRVGRSVSEKMLTQTLQTLERDGLVHRD' A
#
# COMPACT_ATOMS: atom_id res chain seq x y z
N MET A 1 -6.13 34.08 -19.16
CA MET A 1 -5.80 33.89 -17.74
C MET A 1 -7.13 33.93 -17.01
N THR A 2 -7.88 32.85 -16.90
CA THR A 2 -7.57 31.53 -16.33
C THR A 2 -8.20 30.42 -17.16
N VAL A 3 -7.49 29.31 -17.33
CA VAL A 3 -8.07 28.10 -17.95
C VAL A 3 -9.16 27.57 -17.01
N SER A 4 -10.40 27.59 -17.48
CA SER A 4 -11.49 26.84 -16.85
C SER A 4 -11.40 25.43 -17.40
N ASP A 5 -10.58 24.59 -16.75
CA ASP A 5 -10.70 23.14 -16.88
C ASP A 5 -11.85 22.71 -15.97
N PRO A 6 -13.06 22.37 -16.49
CA PRO A 6 -14.03 21.66 -15.69
C PRO A 6 -13.39 20.31 -15.36
N VAL A 7 -12.99 20.13 -14.11
CA VAL A 7 -12.35 18.90 -13.64
C VAL A 7 -13.20 17.72 -14.11
N ALA A 8 -12.62 16.93 -15.00
CA ALA A 8 -13.27 15.82 -15.67
C ALA A 8 -13.99 14.95 -14.63
N GLY A 9 -15.29 14.77 -14.82
CA GLY A 9 -16.05 13.76 -14.11
C GLY A 9 -15.42 12.38 -14.33
N GLU A 10 -15.35 11.62 -13.25
CA GLU A 10 -15.64 10.17 -13.26
C GLU A 10 -14.72 9.24 -14.05
N ALA A 11 -13.46 9.62 -14.28
CA ALA A 11 -12.43 8.59 -14.21
C ALA A 11 -12.06 8.44 -12.74
N MET A 12 -12.53 7.36 -12.10
CA MET A 12 -11.92 6.83 -10.89
C MET A 12 -10.49 6.40 -11.22
N CYS A 13 -9.61 7.35 -11.54
CA CYS A 13 -8.40 7.53 -10.78
C CYS A 13 -7.71 6.24 -10.36
N PRO A 14 -7.38 5.26 -11.22
CA PRO A 14 -6.83 4.00 -10.72
C PRO A 14 -5.57 4.27 -9.88
N TYR A 15 -4.80 5.27 -10.30
CA TYR A 15 -3.65 5.79 -9.54
C TYR A 15 -4.01 6.38 -8.18
N ARG A 16 -5.15 7.07 -8.00
CA ARG A 16 -5.57 7.65 -6.71
C ARG A 16 -5.92 6.57 -5.70
N LEU A 17 -6.64 5.53 -6.14
CA LEU A 17 -7.01 4.42 -5.27
C LEU A 17 -5.76 3.65 -4.80
N VAL A 18 -4.83 3.39 -5.73
CA VAL A 18 -3.54 2.80 -5.41
C VAL A 18 -2.74 3.70 -4.45
N LEU A 19 -2.70 5.01 -4.71
CA LEU A 19 -2.07 6.00 -3.82
C LEU A 19 -2.68 5.98 -2.41
N GLU A 20 -4.00 5.86 -2.28
CA GLU A 20 -4.69 5.74 -1.00
C GLU A 20 -4.35 4.43 -0.27
N HIS A 21 -4.23 3.33 -1.01
CA HIS A 21 -3.82 2.03 -0.45
C HIS A 21 -2.37 2.05 0.03
N ILE A 22 -1.43 2.63 -0.73
CA ILE A 22 -0.02 2.73 -0.32
C ILE A 22 0.20 3.75 0.78
N THR A 23 -0.56 4.84 0.80
CA THR A 23 -0.47 5.87 1.86
C THR A 23 -1.23 5.46 3.12
N SER A 24 -1.96 4.33 3.08
CA SER A 24 -2.58 3.75 4.26
C SER A 24 -1.55 3.45 5.35
N ARG A 25 -2.02 3.44 6.61
CA ARG A 25 -1.19 3.20 7.81
C ARG A 25 -0.28 1.99 7.69
N TRP A 26 -0.73 0.94 7.00
CA TRP A 26 0.02 -0.30 6.84
C TRP A 26 0.71 -0.39 5.48
N GLY A 27 0.11 0.15 4.41
CA GLY A 27 0.68 0.12 3.07
C GLY A 27 2.08 0.73 3.02
N VAL A 28 2.24 1.90 3.65
CA VAL A 28 3.53 2.60 3.62
C VAL A 28 4.61 1.85 4.41
N LEU A 29 4.25 1.28 5.57
CA LEU A 29 5.18 0.50 6.39
C LEU A 29 5.60 -0.79 5.66
N VAL A 30 4.65 -1.48 5.02
CA VAL A 30 4.93 -2.68 4.25
C VAL A 30 5.85 -2.38 3.07
N LEU A 31 5.61 -1.29 2.35
CA LEU A 31 6.46 -0.88 1.24
C LEU A 31 7.87 -0.49 1.70
N ILE A 32 8.01 0.26 2.79
CA ILE A 32 9.32 0.63 3.34
C ILE A 32 10.16 -0.61 3.69
N GLU A 33 9.56 -1.60 4.34
CA GLU A 33 10.26 -2.86 4.67
C GLU A 33 10.61 -3.66 3.41
N LEU A 34 9.69 -3.75 2.44
CA LEU A 34 9.95 -4.45 1.18
C LEU A 34 10.96 -3.72 0.27
N LEU A 35 11.11 -2.40 0.42
CA LEU A 35 12.14 -1.62 -0.27
C LEU A 35 13.55 -1.90 0.28
N ASP A 36 13.69 -2.22 1.56
CA ASP A 36 14.97 -2.63 2.14
C ASP A 36 15.37 -4.02 1.64
N ARG A 37 14.44 -4.99 1.71
CA ARG A 37 14.68 -6.36 1.26
C ARG A 37 13.38 -7.16 1.08
N PRO A 38 13.40 -8.23 0.25
CA PRO A 38 12.30 -9.20 0.24
C PRO A 38 12.17 -9.87 1.62
N HIS A 39 10.98 -9.79 2.21
CA HIS A 39 10.70 -10.35 3.52
C HIS A 39 9.74 -11.53 3.45
N ARG A 40 9.98 -12.55 4.29
CA ARG A 40 8.94 -13.54 4.61
C ARG A 40 7.80 -12.88 5.37
N PHE A 41 6.57 -13.36 5.16
CA PHE A 41 5.36 -12.83 5.81
C PHE A 41 5.52 -12.64 7.33
N SER A 42 6.10 -13.63 8.02
CA SER A 42 6.31 -13.59 9.46
C SER A 42 7.32 -12.52 9.89
N GLU A 43 8.34 -12.24 9.08
CA GLU A 43 9.34 -11.20 9.33
C GLU A 43 8.74 -9.82 9.10
N LEU A 44 8.07 -9.63 7.95
CA LEU A 44 7.41 -8.38 7.60
C LEU A 44 6.42 -7.97 8.69
N ARG A 45 5.61 -8.92 9.19
CA ARG A 45 4.70 -8.68 10.31
C ARG A 45 5.42 -8.17 11.56
N ARG A 46 6.55 -8.77 11.91
CA ARG A 46 7.35 -8.39 13.07
C ARG A 46 8.06 -7.07 12.88
N ALA A 47 8.44 -6.73 11.66
CA ALA A 47 9.11 -5.47 11.34
C ALA A 47 8.09 -4.30 11.36
N VAL A 48 6.98 -4.44 10.65
CA VAL A 48 5.85 -3.49 10.68
C VAL A 48 5.31 -3.29 12.10
N GLY A 49 5.17 -4.38 12.86
CA GLY A 49 4.73 -4.33 14.26
C GLY A 49 5.77 -3.77 15.25
N ARG A 50 7.03 -3.60 14.86
CA ARG A 50 8.07 -2.92 15.66
C ARG A 50 8.03 -1.41 15.50
N VAL A 51 7.68 -0.93 14.30
CA VAL A 51 7.66 0.51 13.96
C VAL A 51 6.29 1.14 14.28
N GLY A 52 5.20 0.39 14.10
CA GLY A 52 3.84 0.85 14.34
C GLY A 52 3.11 0.09 15.44
N ARG A 53 1.82 0.42 15.65
CA ARG A 53 0.88 -0.39 16.43
C ARG A 53 0.95 -1.86 15.96
N SER A 54 0.65 -2.82 16.83
CA SER A 54 0.55 -4.24 16.43
C SER A 54 -0.41 -4.43 15.25
N VAL A 55 0.10 -4.91 14.12
CA VAL A 55 -0.70 -5.28 12.94
C VAL A 55 -1.26 -6.69 13.14
N SER A 56 -2.55 -6.88 12.83
CA SER A 56 -3.15 -8.21 12.78
C SER A 56 -2.71 -8.94 11.51
N GLU A 57 -2.55 -10.27 11.56
CA GLU A 57 -2.26 -11.08 10.38
C GLU A 57 -3.28 -10.86 9.26
N LYS A 58 -4.56 -10.77 9.61
CA LYS A 58 -5.63 -10.52 8.62
C LYS A 58 -5.43 -9.17 7.92
N MET A 59 -5.12 -8.12 8.67
CA MET A 59 -4.88 -6.79 8.09
C MET A 59 -3.64 -6.80 7.20
N LEU A 60 -2.54 -7.40 7.67
CA LEU A 60 -1.32 -7.48 6.88
C LEU A 60 -1.53 -8.26 5.57
N THR A 61 -2.21 -9.40 5.64
CA THR A 61 -2.55 -10.19 4.46
C THR A 61 -3.43 -9.40 3.49
N GLN A 62 -4.44 -8.68 4.02
CA GLN A 62 -5.33 -7.88 3.19
C GLN A 62 -4.57 -6.73 2.51
N THR A 63 -3.70 -6.02 3.23
CA THR A 63 -2.83 -4.99 2.64
C THR A 63 -1.92 -5.59 1.56
N LEU A 64 -1.26 -6.72 1.83
CA LEU A 64 -0.41 -7.38 0.83
C LEU A 64 -1.19 -7.81 -0.41
N GLN A 65 -2.39 -8.38 -0.26
CA GLN A 65 -3.23 -8.76 -1.38
C GLN A 65 -3.66 -7.55 -2.20
N THR A 66 -3.98 -6.43 -1.55
CA THR A 66 -4.29 -5.17 -2.24
C THR A 66 -3.06 -4.66 -3.01
N LEU A 67 -1.89 -4.61 -2.37
CA LEU A 67 -0.65 -4.18 -3.02
C LEU A 67 -0.25 -5.10 -4.18
N GLU A 68 -0.49 -6.41 -4.06
CA GLU A 68 -0.27 -7.39 -5.12
C GLU A 68 -1.23 -7.19 -6.30
N ARG A 69 -2.53 -6.95 -6.04
CA ARG A 69 -3.49 -6.57 -7.08
C ARG A 69 -3.15 -5.25 -7.76
N ASP A 70 -2.63 -4.31 -6.99
CA ASP A 70 -2.18 -3.01 -7.47
C ASP A 70 -0.84 -3.11 -8.25
N GLY A 71 -0.20 -4.30 -8.27
CA GLY A 71 1.04 -4.57 -8.99
C GLY A 71 2.31 -4.05 -8.29
N LEU A 72 2.20 -3.68 -7.02
CA LEU A 72 3.27 -3.08 -6.22
C LEU A 72 4.13 -4.09 -5.47
N VAL A 73 3.58 -5.28 -5.19
CA VAL A 73 4.27 -6.36 -4.50
C VAL A 73 4.13 -7.63 -5.33
N HIS A 74 5.24 -8.36 -5.47
CA HIS A 74 5.26 -9.66 -6.12
C HIS A 74 5.59 -10.75 -5.09
N ARG A 75 4.98 -11.92 -5.24
CA ARG A 75 5.28 -13.11 -4.45
C ARG A 75 5.95 -14.13 -5.36
N ASP A 76 7.25 -14.34 -5.17
CA ASP A 76 7.99 -15.49 -5.70
C ASP A 76 7.83 -16.73 -4.79
#